data_AF-A0A922EVT3-F1
#
_entry.id   AF-A0A922EVT3-F1
#
_cell.length_a   1.000
_cell.length_b   1.000
_cell.length_c   1.000
_cell.angle_alpha   90.00
_cell.angle_beta   90.00
_cell.angle_gamma   90.00
#
_symmetry.space_group_name_H-M   'P 1'
#
loop_
_entity.id
_entity.type
_entity.pdbx_description
1 polymer ?
#
loop_
_entity_poly.entity_id
_entity_poly.type
_entity_poly.pdbx_seq_one_letter_code
_entity_poly.pdbx_strand_id
1 'polypeptide(L)'
;MMAFYRHSSDMLTERRGILGMIFKSLDQSEHGFRVVRRGRRLCRITRQRLSRWVFVLALLFLIYFVVSGVQMLFHDNLEDSISLSQEVQEQLLGYNAPKPPKSKNRRQHSPCEVGLVKSVDNLVEPKDLMKFTQFSLEYIEKEEILPDNYFEPRFGGHQTLPEREKSFYARNQTLHCGFVNGPPGYSSIGFDLNEKDKAYMYTCKVVVSSCIFGSSDFLRRPTRRLISEYSKKNVCFVMFVDEQTLLKLSLEGNTPDDDGYVGLWKIIVVRNLPYKDMRKTGKVPKFLPHRLFPSSRYSIWLDSKMRLQSDPMLIIEYFLWRTKSEYAISNHYDRHCVWEELFLKVPL
;
A
#
# COMPACT_ATOMS: atom_id res chain seq x y z
N MET A 1 26.53 14.60 36.79
CA MET A 1 27.24 13.79 35.78
C MET A 1 27.15 14.56 34.47
N MET A 2 28.27 15.12 34.02
CA MET A 2 28.35 16.11 32.95
C MET A 2 28.06 15.48 31.57
N ALA A 3 27.08 16.03 30.86
CA ALA A 3 26.82 15.69 29.45
C ALA A 3 27.64 16.61 28.56
N PHE A 4 28.64 16.04 27.89
CA PHE A 4 29.42 16.72 26.86
C PHE A 4 28.56 16.98 25.63
N TYR A 5 28.28 18.25 25.36
CA TYR A 5 27.69 18.76 24.13
C TYR A 5 28.77 18.71 23.03
N ARG A 6 28.56 17.91 21.98
CA ARG A 6 29.43 17.91 20.81
C ARG A 6 28.82 18.85 19.76
N HIS A 7 29.38 20.05 19.69
CA HIS A 7 29.13 21.03 18.64
C HIS A 7 29.73 20.51 17.33
N SER A 8 28.91 20.25 16.30
CA SER A 8 29.37 20.11 14.92
C SER A 8 28.82 21.29 14.13
N SER A 9 29.59 22.37 14.15
CA SER A 9 29.50 23.45 13.17
C SER A 9 30.21 23.00 11.90
N ASP A 10 29.46 22.49 10.92
CA ASP A 10 29.97 22.38 9.55
C ASP A 10 29.08 23.19 8.62
N MET A 11 29.66 24.28 8.15
CA MET A 11 29.17 25.16 7.10
C MET A 11 28.98 24.35 5.80
N LEU A 12 27.73 24.16 5.38
CA LEU A 12 27.42 23.59 4.08
C LEU A 12 27.64 24.66 2.99
N THR A 13 28.80 24.56 2.36
CA THR A 13 29.17 25.35 1.18
C THR A 13 28.29 24.96 -0.01
N GLU A 14 27.54 25.92 -0.53
CA GLU A 14 26.70 25.84 -1.72
C GLU A 14 27.57 25.50 -2.95
N ARG A 15 27.38 24.33 -3.57
CA ARG A 15 28.01 23.99 -4.85
C ARG A 15 26.94 23.89 -5.93
N ARG A 16 26.72 25.01 -6.63
CA ARG A 16 25.98 25.07 -7.90
C ARG A 16 26.74 24.29 -8.97
N GLY A 17 26.12 23.22 -9.47
CA GLY A 17 26.59 22.45 -10.61
C GLY A 17 25.55 22.48 -11.72
N ILE A 18 25.82 23.27 -12.75
CA ILE A 18 25.05 23.42 -13.98
C ILE A 18 25.18 22.12 -14.79
N LEU A 19 24.21 21.20 -14.69
CA LEU A 19 24.09 20.07 -15.62
C LEU A 19 22.66 19.46 -15.61
N GLY A 20 21.63 20.30 -15.73
CA GLY A 20 20.23 19.85 -15.70
C GLY A 20 19.35 20.41 -16.83
N MET A 21 19.93 21.07 -17.83
CA MET A 21 19.17 21.87 -18.81
C MET A 21 19.20 21.32 -20.26
N ILE A 22 19.62 20.08 -20.49
CA ILE A 22 19.75 19.51 -21.86
C ILE A 22 18.89 18.25 -22.11
N PHE A 23 18.08 17.78 -21.16
CA PHE A 23 17.18 16.63 -21.37
C PHE A 23 15.68 16.98 -21.50
N LYS A 24 15.35 18.22 -21.86
CA LYS A 24 13.96 18.70 -21.96
C LYS A 24 13.47 19.03 -23.36
N SER A 25 14.14 18.54 -24.40
CA SER A 25 13.72 18.75 -25.79
C SER A 25 14.02 17.54 -26.68
N LEU A 26 13.44 16.39 -26.36
CA LEU A 26 13.12 15.38 -27.37
C LEU A 26 12.12 14.41 -26.71
N ASP A 27 10.85 14.54 -27.08
CA ASP A 27 10.07 13.46 -27.71
C ASP A 27 8.57 13.65 -27.42
N GLN A 28 7.87 14.15 -28.43
CA GLN A 28 6.42 14.25 -28.51
C GLN A 28 6.01 13.60 -29.85
N SER A 29 4.99 12.74 -29.81
CA SER A 29 4.42 11.87 -30.88
C SER A 29 5.23 10.57 -31.15
N GLU A 30 4.66 9.36 -31.32
CA GLU A 30 3.29 8.91 -31.53
C GLU A 30 3.17 7.38 -31.25
N HIS A 31 1.94 6.93 -30.99
CA HIS A 31 1.36 5.58 -31.26
C HIS A 31 1.82 4.30 -30.50
N GLY A 32 1.01 3.92 -29.51
CA GLY A 32 0.15 2.72 -29.58
C GLY A 32 0.76 1.33 -29.33
N PHE A 33 0.55 0.76 -28.14
CA PHE A 33 0.23 -0.68 -27.98
C PHE A 33 -0.67 -0.91 -26.76
N ARG A 34 -1.93 -1.28 -27.03
CA ARG A 34 -2.88 -1.83 -26.05
C ARG A 34 -2.40 -3.23 -25.64
N VAL A 35 -2.05 -3.42 -24.37
CA VAL A 35 -1.94 -4.76 -23.78
C VAL A 35 -3.12 -4.98 -22.83
N VAL A 36 -4.20 -5.51 -23.40
CA VAL A 36 -5.33 -6.08 -22.67
C VAL A 36 -4.89 -7.45 -22.16
N ARG A 37 -4.66 -7.61 -20.86
CA ARG A 37 -4.58 -8.93 -20.21
C ARG A 37 -5.89 -9.24 -19.51
N ARG A 38 -6.82 -9.86 -20.26
CA ARG A 38 -8.01 -10.53 -19.76
C ARG A 38 -7.61 -11.77 -18.94
N GLY A 39 -7.88 -11.77 -17.64
CA GLY A 39 -7.92 -12.99 -16.83
C GLY A 39 -9.25 -13.71 -17.04
N ARG A 40 -9.23 -14.88 -17.68
CA ARG A 40 -10.38 -15.79 -17.79
C ARG A 40 -10.60 -16.53 -16.46
N ARG A 41 -11.79 -16.39 -15.87
CA ARG A 41 -12.39 -17.43 -15.03
C ARG A 41 -13.07 -18.44 -15.96
N LEU A 42 -12.65 -19.69 -15.88
CA LEU A 42 -13.28 -20.83 -16.54
C LEU A 42 -14.61 -21.16 -15.83
N CYS A 43 -15.73 -20.84 -16.48
CA CYS A 43 -17.01 -21.47 -16.19
C CYS A 43 -17.15 -22.78 -16.98
N ARG A 44 -17.75 -23.78 -16.32
CA ARG A 44 -18.06 -25.12 -16.83
C ARG A 44 -18.84 -25.06 -18.14
N ILE A 45 -18.23 -25.53 -19.24
CA ILE A 45 -18.92 -25.89 -20.48
C ILE A 45 -18.44 -27.30 -20.90
N THR A 46 -19.38 -28.25 -20.80
CA THR A 46 -19.50 -29.60 -21.39
C THR A 46 -18.22 -30.44 -21.66
N ARG A 47 -17.92 -31.32 -20.69
CA ARG A 47 -16.82 -32.31 -20.67
C ARG A 47 -16.86 -33.39 -21.79
N GLN A 48 -17.90 -33.44 -22.61
CA GLN A 48 -18.05 -34.46 -23.68
C GLN A 48 -17.53 -34.03 -25.05
N ARG A 49 -17.49 -32.73 -25.40
CA ARG A 49 -17.04 -32.29 -26.73
C ARG A 49 -15.52 -32.19 -26.85
N LEU A 50 -14.80 -31.77 -25.81
CA LEU A 50 -13.32 -31.73 -25.81
C LEU A 50 -12.68 -33.12 -25.86
N SER A 51 -13.32 -34.15 -25.29
CA SER A 51 -12.82 -35.52 -25.30
C SER A 51 -12.73 -36.09 -26.73
N ARG A 52 -13.75 -35.84 -27.57
CA ARG A 52 -13.77 -36.35 -28.96
C ARG A 52 -12.66 -35.76 -29.82
N TRP A 53 -12.31 -34.48 -29.64
CA TRP A 53 -11.23 -33.84 -30.40
C TRP A 53 -9.84 -34.37 -30.02
N VAL A 54 -9.63 -34.70 -28.74
CA VAL A 54 -8.38 -35.32 -28.27
C VAL A 54 -8.21 -36.73 -28.86
N PHE A 55 -9.29 -37.53 -28.92
CA PHE A 55 -9.24 -38.85 -29.56
C PHE A 55 -8.98 -38.77 -31.07
N VAL A 56 -9.58 -37.81 -31.78
CA VAL A 56 -9.33 -37.62 -33.22
C VAL A 56 -7.89 -37.19 -33.50
N LEU A 57 -7.33 -36.27 -32.70
CA LEU A 57 -5.93 -35.86 -32.81
C LEU A 57 -4.98 -37.02 -32.52
N ALA A 58 -5.25 -37.83 -31.48
CA ALA A 58 -4.43 -39.00 -31.18
C ALA A 58 -4.45 -40.05 -32.30
N LEU A 59 -5.61 -40.27 -32.95
CA LEU A 59 -5.72 -41.20 -34.07
C LEU A 59 -4.93 -40.71 -35.30
N LEU A 60 -4.98 -39.40 -35.59
CA LEU A 60 -4.21 -38.80 -36.67
C LEU A 60 -2.69 -38.92 -36.43
N PHE A 61 -2.23 -38.74 -35.18
CA PHE A 61 -0.83 -38.97 -34.83
C PHE A 61 -0.42 -40.43 -35.00
N LEU A 62 -1.25 -41.40 -34.62
CA LEU A 62 -0.97 -42.82 -34.82
C LEU A 62 -0.90 -43.20 -36.31
N ILE A 63 -1.82 -42.69 -37.14
CA ILE A 63 -1.78 -42.90 -38.59
C ILE A 63 -0.51 -42.29 -39.18
N TYR A 64 -0.12 -41.09 -38.75
CA TYR A 64 1.13 -40.45 -39.20
C TYR A 64 2.36 -41.29 -38.83
N PHE A 65 2.45 -41.82 -37.61
CA PHE A 65 3.58 -42.68 -37.22
C PHE A 65 3.61 -44.00 -38.00
N VAL A 66 2.46 -44.59 -38.35
CA VAL A 66 2.42 -45.79 -39.20
C VAL A 66 2.85 -45.47 -40.64
N VAL A 67 2.39 -44.34 -41.22
CA VAL A 67 2.78 -43.93 -42.58
C VAL A 67 4.26 -43.55 -42.66
N SER A 68 4.77 -42.75 -41.71
CA SER A 68 6.19 -42.39 -41.66
C SER A 68 7.10 -43.56 -41.27
N GLY A 69 6.62 -44.49 -40.44
CA GLY A 69 7.34 -45.73 -40.10
C GLY A 69 7.42 -46.71 -41.28
N VAL A 70 6.38 -46.80 -42.11
CA VAL A 70 6.39 -47.59 -43.36
C VAL A 70 7.25 -46.90 -44.43
N GLN A 71 7.29 -45.57 -44.48
CA GLN A 71 8.11 -44.81 -45.44
C GLN A 71 9.62 -44.86 -45.15
N MET A 72 10.01 -45.12 -43.89
CA MET A 72 11.40 -45.39 -43.48
C MET A 72 11.87 -46.83 -43.78
N LEU A 73 10.98 -47.74 -44.18
CA LEU A 73 11.30 -49.12 -44.57
C LEU A 73 11.44 -49.32 -46.10
N PHE A 74 11.13 -48.30 -46.91
CA PHE A 74 11.19 -48.35 -48.38
C PHE A 74 12.17 -47.33 -48.99
N HIS A 75 13.03 -46.71 -48.17
CA HIS A 75 14.06 -45.77 -48.65
C HIS A 75 15.48 -46.25 -48.30
N ASP A 76 15.68 -47.57 -48.31
CA ASP A 76 16.99 -48.19 -48.55
C ASP A 76 17.02 -48.61 -50.04
N ASN A 77 18.08 -48.19 -50.74
CA ASN A 77 18.34 -48.32 -52.18
C ASN A 77 17.84 -47.16 -53.06
N LEU A 78 18.65 -46.10 -53.16
CA LEU A 78 19.40 -45.80 -54.39
C LEU A 78 20.34 -44.62 -54.12
N GLU A 79 21.64 -44.90 -54.18
CA GLU A 79 22.73 -43.91 -54.26
C GLU A 79 22.53 -42.97 -55.45
N ASP A 80 22.87 -41.68 -55.32
CA ASP A 80 24.11 -41.18 -55.92
C ASP A 80 24.36 -39.68 -55.66
N SER A 81 25.61 -39.44 -55.25
CA SER A 81 26.46 -38.23 -55.21
C SER A 81 25.90 -36.87 -55.71
N ILE A 82 26.24 -35.72 -55.07
CA ILE A 82 27.49 -34.98 -55.36
C ILE A 82 27.69 -33.79 -54.38
N SER A 83 28.91 -33.74 -53.78
CA SER A 83 29.72 -32.56 -53.35
C SER A 83 29.24 -31.66 -52.19
N LEU A 84 30.06 -31.06 -51.32
CA LEU A 84 31.50 -31.06 -51.03
C LEU A 84 31.68 -30.06 -49.86
N SER A 85 32.45 -30.43 -48.82
CA SER A 85 33.26 -29.58 -47.89
C SER A 85 32.57 -28.34 -47.28
N GLN A 86 32.25 -28.24 -45.98
CA GLN A 86 33.10 -28.39 -44.80
C GLN A 86 34.46 -27.68 -44.92
N GLU A 87 34.40 -26.35 -44.98
CA GLU A 87 35.39 -25.42 -44.44
C GLU A 87 34.63 -24.11 -44.14
N VAL A 88 35.05 -23.35 -43.13
CA VAL A 88 34.42 -22.10 -42.60
C VAL A 88 33.31 -22.28 -41.54
N GLN A 89 33.48 -23.18 -40.57
CA GLN A 89 32.79 -23.04 -39.26
C GLN A 89 33.78 -23.02 -38.09
N GLU A 90 34.88 -22.29 -38.27
CA GLU A 90 35.86 -22.07 -37.21
C GLU A 90 36.44 -20.65 -37.26
N GLN A 91 35.58 -19.63 -37.37
CA GLN A 91 36.02 -18.24 -37.25
C GLN A 91 34.86 -17.26 -36.94
N LEU A 92 34.13 -17.45 -35.83
CA LEU A 92 33.36 -16.35 -35.21
C LEU A 92 33.04 -16.58 -33.72
N LEU A 93 33.98 -17.15 -32.95
CA LEU A 93 33.92 -17.18 -31.49
C LEU A 93 34.84 -16.08 -30.96
N GLY A 94 34.27 -14.93 -30.57
CA GLY A 94 35.10 -13.83 -30.12
C GLY A 94 34.40 -12.56 -29.66
N TYR A 95 33.29 -12.63 -28.93
CA TYR A 95 32.84 -11.49 -28.11
C TYR A 95 32.21 -11.98 -26.80
N ASN A 96 33.00 -11.95 -25.73
CA ASN A 96 32.53 -12.14 -24.36
C ASN A 96 31.73 -10.91 -23.92
N ALA A 97 30.42 -10.92 -24.14
CA ALA A 97 29.52 -9.96 -23.51
C ALA A 97 29.43 -10.27 -22.00
N PRO A 98 29.62 -9.28 -21.10
CA PRO A 98 29.48 -9.52 -19.67
C PRO A 98 28.03 -9.88 -19.36
N LYS A 99 27.83 -11.04 -18.72
CA LYS A 99 26.52 -11.49 -18.26
C LYS A 99 25.88 -10.39 -17.41
N PRO A 100 24.61 -10.03 -17.63
CA PRO A 100 23.92 -9.07 -16.77
C PRO A 100 24.01 -9.55 -15.32
N PRO A 101 24.16 -8.65 -14.33
CA PRO A 101 24.28 -9.06 -12.95
C PRO A 101 23.07 -9.92 -12.60
N LYS A 102 23.35 -11.14 -12.12
CA LYS A 102 22.32 -12.04 -11.59
C LYS A 102 21.45 -11.22 -10.65
N SER A 103 20.14 -11.22 -10.89
CA SER A 103 19.19 -10.51 -10.03
C SER A 103 19.51 -10.90 -8.59
N LYS A 104 19.76 -9.90 -7.73
CA LYS A 104 19.92 -10.14 -6.29
C LYS A 104 18.72 -10.97 -5.89
N ASN A 105 18.93 -12.22 -5.45
CA ASN A 105 17.88 -13.07 -4.91
C ASN A 105 17.09 -12.21 -3.93
N ARG A 106 15.81 -11.94 -4.22
CA ARG A 106 14.93 -11.25 -3.27
C ARG A 106 14.99 -12.08 -2.00
N ARG A 107 15.60 -11.54 -0.94
CA ARG A 107 15.63 -12.19 0.37
C ARG A 107 14.17 -12.49 0.72
N GLN A 108 13.84 -13.78 0.78
CA GLN A 108 12.49 -14.20 1.09
C GLN A 108 12.35 -14.14 2.60
N HIS A 109 11.65 -13.12 3.09
CA HIS A 109 11.37 -12.97 4.51
C HIS A 109 10.20 -13.87 4.88
N SER A 110 10.44 -14.85 5.76
CA SER A 110 9.37 -15.67 6.32
C SER A 110 8.56 -14.87 7.35
N PRO A 111 7.24 -15.12 7.47
CA PRO A 111 6.45 -14.54 8.55
C PRO A 111 7.04 -14.94 9.90
N CYS A 112 7.14 -13.99 10.83
CA CYS A 112 7.49 -14.27 12.22
C CYS A 112 6.30 -14.98 12.88
N GLU A 113 6.55 -16.08 13.59
CA GLU A 113 5.52 -16.72 14.41
C GLU A 113 5.25 -15.85 15.65
N VAL A 114 3.99 -15.45 15.82
CA VAL A 114 3.54 -14.66 16.96
C VAL A 114 2.61 -15.53 17.82
N GLY A 115 2.92 -15.64 19.12
CA GLY A 115 2.16 -16.43 20.09
C GLY A 115 0.84 -15.80 20.52
N LEU A 116 -0.05 -15.53 19.56
CA LEU A 116 -1.40 -15.01 19.81
C LEU A 116 -2.24 -16.04 20.58
N VAL A 117 -3.17 -15.56 21.44
CA VAL A 117 -4.16 -16.45 22.06
C VAL A 117 -5.05 -17.08 20.99
N LYS A 118 -5.64 -18.24 21.28
CA LYS A 118 -6.49 -18.99 20.35
C LYS A 118 -7.90 -18.41 20.15
N SER A 119 -8.43 -17.67 21.12
CA SER A 119 -9.79 -17.09 21.06
C SER A 119 -9.85 -15.69 21.68
N VAL A 120 -10.85 -14.92 21.26
CA VAL A 120 -11.20 -13.59 21.77
C VAL A 120 -12.13 -13.63 22.99
N ASP A 121 -12.75 -14.79 23.30
CA ASP A 121 -13.86 -14.86 24.26
C ASP A 121 -13.44 -14.53 25.72
N ASN A 122 -12.20 -14.85 26.07
CA ASN A 122 -11.65 -14.65 27.42
C ASN A 122 -10.72 -13.44 27.51
N LEU A 123 -10.80 -12.53 26.54
CA LEU A 123 -9.99 -11.32 26.53
C LEU A 123 -10.52 -10.33 27.57
N VAL A 124 -9.63 -9.92 28.48
CA VAL A 124 -9.93 -8.91 29.49
C VAL A 124 -9.05 -7.70 29.26
N GLU A 125 -9.66 -6.57 28.93
CA GLU A 125 -8.95 -5.29 28.80
C GLU A 125 -8.34 -4.92 30.17
N PRO A 126 -7.02 -4.64 30.25
CA PRO A 126 -6.39 -4.23 31.49
C PRO A 126 -6.97 -2.92 32.00
N LYS A 127 -7.44 -2.91 33.26
CA LYS A 127 -7.95 -1.69 33.90
C LYS A 127 -6.84 -0.66 34.21
N ASP A 128 -5.61 -1.14 34.40
CA ASP A 128 -4.43 -0.36 34.80
C ASP A 128 -3.55 0.11 33.63
N LEU A 129 -4.15 0.45 32.48
CA LEU A 129 -3.47 1.30 31.48
C LEU A 129 -3.23 2.73 32.02
N MET A 130 -3.71 3.03 33.22
CA MET A 130 -3.67 4.32 33.93
C MET A 130 -2.27 4.82 34.32
N LYS A 131 -1.17 4.13 33.96
CA LYS A 131 0.18 4.68 34.10
C LYS A 131 0.55 5.68 32.99
N PHE A 132 -0.29 5.81 31.96
CA PHE A 132 -0.07 6.80 30.92
C PHE A 132 -0.46 8.19 31.40
N THR A 133 0.35 9.18 31.01
CA THR A 133 0.09 10.58 31.37
C THR A 133 -1.18 11.03 30.66
N GLN A 134 -2.18 11.43 31.43
CA GLN A 134 -3.43 11.96 30.89
C GLN A 134 -3.30 13.47 30.73
N PHE A 135 -3.62 13.96 29.53
CA PHE A 135 -3.67 15.38 29.23
C PHE A 135 -4.80 15.65 28.22
N SER A 136 -5.38 16.84 28.29
CA SER A 136 -6.42 17.30 27.37
C SER A 136 -5.77 17.97 26.17
N LEU A 137 -6.07 17.48 24.97
CA LEU A 137 -5.68 18.14 23.73
C LEU A 137 -6.88 18.77 23.07
N GLU A 138 -6.76 20.05 22.77
CA GLU A 138 -7.69 20.78 21.91
C GLU A 138 -7.01 21.05 20.56
N TYR A 139 -7.82 21.24 19.52
CA TYR A 139 -7.31 21.42 18.17
C TYR A 139 -7.85 22.70 17.57
N ILE A 140 -6.98 23.44 16.90
CA ILE A 140 -7.36 24.67 16.21
C ILE A 140 -8.20 24.31 15.01
N GLU A 141 -9.46 24.76 14.99
CA GLU A 141 -10.39 24.47 13.90
C GLU A 141 -10.41 25.55 12.82
N LYS A 142 -10.05 26.79 13.17
CA LYS A 142 -10.08 27.96 12.30
C LYS A 142 -8.93 28.91 12.63
N GLU A 143 -8.32 29.46 11.60
CA GLU A 143 -7.32 30.54 11.72
C GLU A 143 -7.93 31.88 11.32
N GLU A 144 -7.60 32.91 12.10
CA GLU A 144 -7.90 34.31 11.79
C GLU A 144 -6.72 34.93 11.04
N ILE A 145 -7.01 35.68 9.96
CA ILE A 145 -5.97 36.34 9.13
C ILE A 145 -5.60 37.69 9.75
N LEU A 146 -4.31 38.00 9.81
CA LEU A 146 -3.82 39.37 9.95
C LEU A 146 -3.92 40.09 8.59
N PRO A 147 -4.48 41.31 8.52
CA PRO A 147 -5.09 41.89 7.31
C PRO A 147 -4.16 42.15 6.09
N ASP A 148 -2.86 41.91 6.16
CA ASP A 148 -1.90 42.37 5.15
C ASP A 148 -1.13 41.27 4.39
N ASN A 149 -1.48 39.99 4.52
CA ASN A 149 -0.77 38.91 3.82
C ASN A 149 -1.68 38.05 2.93
N TYR A 150 -1.18 37.70 1.74
CA TYR A 150 -1.71 36.63 0.91
C TYR A 150 -1.81 35.34 1.75
N PHE A 151 -3.03 34.96 2.12
CA PHE A 151 -3.30 33.78 2.93
C PHE A 151 -3.75 32.63 2.04
N GLU A 152 -2.95 31.57 1.99
CA GLU A 152 -3.34 30.32 1.34
C GLU A 152 -3.67 29.28 2.43
N PRO A 153 -4.93 28.84 2.59
CA PRO A 153 -5.29 27.84 3.58
C PRO A 153 -4.47 26.55 3.41
N ARG A 154 -3.88 26.07 4.50
CA ARG A 154 -3.13 24.82 4.53
C ARG A 154 -3.87 23.81 5.39
N PHE A 155 -3.87 22.54 4.98
CA PHE A 155 -4.51 21.47 5.74
C PHE A 155 -4.13 21.46 7.23
N GLY A 156 -2.84 21.69 7.54
CA GLY A 156 -2.32 21.74 8.90
C GLY A 156 -2.32 23.12 9.56
N GLY A 157 -2.82 24.16 8.90
CA GLY A 157 -2.69 25.54 9.34
C GLY A 157 -1.29 26.12 9.16
N HIS A 158 -1.08 27.30 9.73
CA HIS A 158 0.14 28.11 9.72
C HIS A 158 0.82 28.11 11.08
N GLN A 159 1.14 26.91 11.58
CA GLN A 159 1.86 26.74 12.83
C GLN A 159 3.27 27.37 12.78
N THR A 160 3.61 28.20 13.77
CA THR A 160 4.95 28.78 13.90
C THR A 160 5.97 27.77 14.46
N LEU A 161 7.27 27.97 14.21
CA LEU A 161 8.32 27.09 14.76
C LEU A 161 8.29 27.01 16.31
N PRO A 162 8.12 28.12 17.05
CA PRO A 162 8.00 28.06 18.51
C PRO A 162 6.75 27.30 19.00
N GLU A 163 5.61 27.43 18.31
CA GLU A 163 4.41 26.63 18.61
C GLU A 163 4.65 25.14 18.38
N ARG A 164 5.36 24.80 17.30
CA ARG A 164 5.73 23.42 17.00
C ARG A 164 6.62 22.85 18.10
N GLU A 165 7.63 23.57 18.55
CA GLU A 165 8.51 23.11 19.64
C GLU A 165 7.72 22.91 20.95
N LYS A 166 6.78 23.80 21.26
CA LYS A 166 5.87 23.64 22.42
C LYS A 166 4.99 22.40 22.31
N SER A 167 4.60 22.00 21.09
CA SER A 167 3.72 20.84 20.86
C SER A 167 4.37 19.49 21.18
N PHE A 168 5.69 19.42 21.29
CA PHE A 168 6.40 18.17 21.63
C PHE A 168 6.25 17.76 23.10
N TYR A 169 5.80 18.66 23.97
CA TYR A 169 5.61 18.37 25.38
C TYR A 169 4.20 17.85 25.64
N ALA A 170 4.09 16.69 26.29
CA ALA A 170 2.82 16.06 26.66
C ALA A 170 2.16 16.79 27.84
N ARG A 171 1.35 17.80 27.55
CA ARG A 171 0.61 18.61 28.52
C ARG A 171 -0.70 19.09 27.92
N ASN A 172 -1.56 19.66 28.76
CA ASN A 172 -2.80 20.29 28.30
C ASN A 172 -2.45 21.46 27.38
N GLN A 173 -2.88 21.39 26.11
CA GLN A 173 -2.60 22.42 25.12
C GLN A 173 -3.55 22.34 23.93
N THR A 174 -3.71 23.47 23.26
CA THR A 174 -4.40 23.59 21.97
C THR A 174 -3.35 23.62 20.86
N LEU A 175 -3.50 22.81 19.82
CA LEU A 175 -2.48 22.66 18.77
C LEU A 175 -3.03 22.56 17.34
N HIS A 176 -2.19 22.94 16.39
CA HIS A 176 -2.42 22.76 14.96
C HIS A 176 -2.24 21.27 14.60
N CYS A 177 -3.33 20.58 14.22
CA CYS A 177 -3.33 19.12 14.00
C CYS A 177 -4.15 18.67 12.78
N GLY A 178 -3.92 19.31 11.63
CA GLY A 178 -4.74 19.03 10.45
C GLY A 178 -6.19 19.50 10.61
N PHE A 179 -6.92 19.53 9.51
CA PHE A 179 -8.31 20.00 9.47
C PHE A 179 -8.50 21.44 9.96
N VAL A 180 -7.47 22.29 9.80
CA VAL A 180 -7.51 23.70 10.22
C VAL A 180 -8.11 24.55 9.10
N ASN A 181 -9.34 25.05 9.27
CA ASN A 181 -10.04 25.79 8.22
C ASN A 181 -9.52 27.22 8.08
N GLY A 182 -9.57 27.73 6.85
CA GLY A 182 -9.41 29.16 6.60
C GLY A 182 -10.62 29.97 7.11
N PRO A 183 -10.50 31.31 7.14
CA PRO A 183 -11.61 32.17 7.52
C PRO A 183 -12.76 32.12 6.49
N PRO A 184 -13.93 32.68 6.83
CA PRO A 184 -15.09 32.69 5.96
C PRO A 184 -14.75 33.25 4.57
N GLY A 185 -15.13 32.52 3.51
CA GLY A 185 -14.89 32.92 2.11
C GLY A 185 -13.72 32.19 1.43
N TYR A 186 -12.91 31.44 2.17
CA TYR A 186 -11.85 30.60 1.60
C TYR A 186 -12.33 29.18 1.26
N SER A 187 -11.70 28.57 0.26
CA SER A 187 -12.00 27.20 -0.19
C SER A 187 -11.75 26.14 0.89
N SER A 188 -12.41 24.99 0.79
CA SER A 188 -12.10 23.83 1.65
C SER A 188 -10.61 23.50 1.62
N ILE A 189 -10.08 23.21 2.80
CA ILE A 189 -8.70 22.77 3.07
C ILE A 189 -8.44 21.31 2.66
N GLY A 190 -9.49 20.66 2.18
CA GLY A 190 -9.45 19.30 1.67
C GLY A 190 -9.58 18.21 2.73
N PHE A 191 -9.54 16.96 2.26
CA PHE A 191 -9.89 15.77 3.01
C PHE A 191 -11.36 15.78 3.47
N ASP A 192 -12.25 16.12 2.56
CA ASP A 192 -13.67 16.23 2.85
C ASP A 192 -14.30 14.84 2.92
N LEU A 193 -14.97 14.57 4.05
CA LEU A 193 -15.68 13.33 4.32
C LEU A 193 -17.18 13.60 4.41
N ASN A 194 -18.00 12.64 3.98
CA ASN A 194 -19.44 12.68 4.15
C ASN A 194 -19.81 12.68 5.63
N GLU A 195 -20.82 13.47 6.02
CA GLU A 195 -21.33 13.53 7.39
C GLU A 195 -21.77 12.18 7.94
N LYS A 196 -22.38 11.32 7.11
CA LYS A 196 -22.77 9.96 7.51
C LYS A 196 -21.56 9.10 7.88
N ASP A 197 -20.48 9.22 7.09
CA ASP A 197 -19.24 8.50 7.35
C ASP A 197 -18.54 9.05 8.60
N LYS A 198 -18.52 10.38 8.79
CA LYS A 198 -18.02 11.01 10.02
C LYS A 198 -18.78 10.52 11.26
N ALA A 199 -20.11 10.45 11.18
CA ALA A 199 -20.95 9.94 12.26
C ALA A 199 -20.63 8.47 12.57
N TYR A 200 -20.49 7.62 11.55
CA TYR A 200 -20.05 6.23 11.73
C TYR A 200 -18.67 6.15 12.40
N MET A 201 -17.69 6.90 11.91
CA MET A 201 -16.34 6.94 12.46
C MET A 201 -16.31 7.41 13.92
N TYR A 202 -17.20 8.33 14.31
CA TYR A 202 -17.35 8.80 15.68
C TYR A 202 -17.83 7.70 16.65
N THR A 203 -18.50 6.66 16.17
CA THR A 203 -18.96 5.54 17.02
C THR A 203 -17.87 4.50 17.29
N CYS A 204 -16.82 4.46 16.47
CA CYS A 204 -15.82 3.41 16.50
C CYS A 204 -14.96 3.45 17.77
N LYS A 205 -14.95 2.33 18.52
CA LYS A 205 -14.13 2.16 19.73
C LYS A 205 -12.79 1.49 19.43
N VAL A 206 -12.79 0.53 18.52
CA VAL A 206 -11.58 -0.09 17.97
C VAL A 206 -11.65 0.05 16.46
N VAL A 207 -10.58 0.50 15.84
CA VAL A 207 -10.55 0.72 14.39
C VAL A 207 -9.35 0.04 13.76
N VAL A 208 -9.59 -0.67 12.66
CA VAL A 208 -8.57 -1.04 11.69
C VAL A 208 -8.76 -0.11 10.50
N SER A 209 -7.73 0.65 10.15
CA SER A 209 -7.80 1.62 9.04
C SER A 209 -6.72 1.37 8.01
N SER A 210 -7.04 1.67 6.75
CA SER A 210 -6.13 1.64 5.62
C SER A 210 -6.57 2.68 4.58
N CYS A 211 -5.73 2.96 3.59
CA CYS A 211 -6.11 3.83 2.48
C CYS A 211 -5.56 3.36 1.13
N ILE A 212 -6.29 3.66 0.07
CA ILE A 212 -5.81 3.55 -1.32
C ILE A 212 -6.19 4.84 -2.03
N PHE A 213 -5.19 5.62 -2.42
CA PHE A 213 -5.39 6.88 -3.13
C PHE A 213 -4.75 6.84 -4.52
N GLY A 214 -5.41 7.43 -5.52
CA GLY A 214 -4.91 7.48 -6.89
C GLY A 214 -4.74 6.10 -7.52
N SER A 215 -5.56 5.12 -7.12
CA SER A 215 -5.55 3.76 -7.66
C SER A 215 -4.20 3.04 -7.53
N SER A 216 -3.41 3.40 -6.51
CA SER A 216 -2.02 2.94 -6.33
C SER A 216 -1.87 1.44 -6.09
N ASP A 217 -2.89 0.82 -5.48
CA ASP A 217 -2.86 -0.55 -5.01
C ASP A 217 -4.20 -1.26 -5.25
N PHE A 218 -4.20 -2.59 -5.08
CA PHE A 218 -5.41 -3.40 -5.13
C PHE A 218 -6.04 -3.53 -3.74
N LEU A 219 -7.38 -3.59 -3.68
CA LEU A 219 -8.08 -3.81 -2.42
C LEU A 219 -7.78 -5.21 -1.86
N ARG A 220 -7.06 -5.26 -0.74
CA ARG A 220 -6.85 -6.48 0.04
C ARG A 220 -7.91 -6.57 1.13
N ARG A 221 -8.86 -7.50 0.97
CA ARG A 221 -9.88 -7.79 1.99
C ARG A 221 -9.25 -8.51 3.19
N PRO A 222 -9.63 -8.19 4.45
CA PRO A 222 -9.21 -8.97 5.60
C PRO A 222 -9.73 -10.40 5.46
N THR A 223 -9.02 -11.36 6.04
CA THR A 223 -9.39 -12.77 5.92
C THR A 223 -10.58 -13.06 6.84
N ARG A 224 -11.82 -12.86 6.34
CA ARG A 224 -13.07 -12.94 7.14
C ARG A 224 -13.20 -14.16 8.05
N ARG A 225 -12.63 -15.31 7.65
CA ARG A 225 -12.64 -16.56 8.44
C ARG A 225 -11.75 -16.52 9.69
N LEU A 226 -10.72 -15.67 9.68
CA LEU A 226 -9.77 -15.49 10.79
C LEU A 226 -10.17 -14.35 11.73
N ILE A 227 -11.26 -13.64 11.41
CA ILE A 227 -11.83 -12.60 12.26
C ILE A 227 -13.03 -13.21 12.99
N SER A 228 -13.03 -13.10 14.30
CA SER A 228 -14.12 -13.57 15.17
C SER A 228 -15.41 -12.79 14.94
N GLU A 229 -16.55 -13.37 15.33
CA GLU A 229 -17.84 -12.66 15.28
C GLU A 229 -17.87 -11.46 16.25
N TYR A 230 -17.20 -11.59 17.40
CA TYR A 230 -17.01 -10.48 18.33
C TYR A 230 -16.32 -9.29 17.63
N SER A 231 -15.21 -9.52 16.95
CA SER A 231 -14.47 -8.44 16.28
C SER A 231 -15.21 -7.91 15.07
N LYS A 232 -15.97 -8.72 14.33
CA LYS A 232 -16.84 -8.22 13.24
C LYS A 232 -17.90 -7.24 13.74
N LYS A 233 -18.38 -7.40 14.98
CA LYS A 233 -19.40 -6.54 15.58
C LYS A 233 -18.81 -5.29 16.26
N ASN A 234 -17.65 -5.44 16.90
CA ASN A 234 -17.09 -4.40 17.78
C ASN A 234 -15.92 -3.61 17.16
N VAL A 235 -15.31 -4.09 16.08
CA VAL A 235 -14.19 -3.43 15.41
C VAL A 235 -14.66 -2.81 14.09
N CYS A 236 -14.42 -1.51 13.92
CA CYS A 236 -14.63 -0.84 12.66
C CYS A 236 -13.47 -1.15 11.70
N PHE A 237 -13.77 -1.60 10.49
CA PHE A 237 -12.79 -1.78 9.43
C PHE A 237 -13.01 -0.69 8.38
N VAL A 238 -12.12 0.29 8.30
CA VAL A 238 -12.27 1.46 7.44
C VAL A 238 -11.22 1.51 6.34
N MET A 239 -11.66 1.69 5.10
CA MET A 239 -10.79 1.87 3.94
C MET A 239 -11.06 3.24 3.32
N PHE A 240 -10.09 4.15 3.42
CA PHE A 240 -10.17 5.46 2.78
C PHE A 240 -9.78 5.37 1.32
N VAL A 241 -10.62 5.91 0.43
CA VAL A 241 -10.36 5.95 -1.01
C VAL A 241 -10.72 7.30 -1.59
N ASP A 242 -10.10 7.69 -2.70
CA ASP A 242 -10.57 8.81 -3.52
C ASP A 242 -11.57 8.31 -4.59
N GLU A 243 -12.25 9.25 -5.23
CA GLU A 243 -13.29 8.94 -6.23
C GLU A 243 -12.76 8.13 -7.41
N GLN A 244 -11.53 8.41 -7.87
CA GLN A 244 -10.90 7.64 -8.94
C GLN A 244 -10.66 6.19 -8.52
N THR A 245 -10.16 5.98 -7.30
CA THR A 245 -9.95 4.63 -6.75
C THR A 245 -11.27 3.89 -6.59
N LEU A 246 -12.33 4.55 -6.09
CA LEU A 246 -13.65 3.94 -5.97
C LEU A 246 -14.15 3.41 -7.32
N LEU A 247 -14.03 4.21 -8.39
CA LEU A 247 -14.42 3.79 -9.73
C LEU A 247 -13.64 2.56 -10.20
N LYS A 248 -12.31 2.55 -10.01
CA LYS A 248 -11.47 1.41 -10.35
C LYS A 248 -11.86 0.15 -9.57
N LEU A 249 -12.14 0.29 -8.27
CA LEU A 249 -12.56 -0.83 -7.43
C LEU A 249 -13.88 -1.44 -7.95
N SER A 250 -14.86 -0.61 -8.31
CA SER A 250 -16.11 -1.07 -8.91
C SER A 250 -15.89 -1.81 -10.22
N LEU A 251 -15.00 -1.33 -11.09
CA LEU A 251 -14.63 -2.01 -12.35
C LEU A 251 -13.95 -3.37 -12.10
N GLU A 252 -13.22 -3.53 -11.00
CA GLU A 252 -12.59 -4.79 -10.60
C GLU A 252 -13.57 -5.76 -9.89
N GLY A 253 -14.84 -5.38 -9.74
CA GLY A 253 -15.87 -6.15 -9.05
C GLY A 253 -15.84 -6.02 -7.52
N ASN A 254 -15.22 -4.95 -7.01
CA ASN A 254 -15.21 -4.56 -5.61
C ASN A 254 -16.19 -3.40 -5.36
N THR A 255 -17.40 -3.48 -5.93
CA THR A 255 -18.45 -2.50 -5.69
C THR A 255 -18.90 -2.57 -4.23
N PRO A 256 -18.97 -1.44 -3.51
CA PRO A 256 -19.58 -1.40 -2.18
C PRO A 256 -21.04 -1.87 -2.23
N ASP A 257 -21.51 -2.53 -1.18
CA ASP A 257 -22.94 -2.81 -0.98
C ASP A 257 -23.73 -1.53 -0.62
N ASP A 258 -25.04 -1.68 -0.42
CA ASP A 258 -25.95 -0.56 -0.10
C ASP A 258 -25.55 0.17 1.18
N ASP A 259 -24.92 -0.55 2.12
CA ASP A 259 -24.37 -0.02 3.37
C ASP A 259 -22.94 0.51 3.22
N GLY A 260 -22.36 0.47 2.02
CA GLY A 260 -21.03 0.99 1.69
C GLY A 260 -19.86 0.07 2.07
N TYR A 261 -20.09 -1.23 2.24
CA TYR A 261 -19.06 -2.20 2.58
C TYR A 261 -18.56 -3.01 1.38
N VAL A 262 -17.27 -3.35 1.41
CA VAL A 262 -16.66 -4.38 0.56
C VAL A 262 -16.05 -5.46 1.45
N GLY A 263 -16.82 -6.52 1.69
CA GLY A 263 -16.44 -7.60 2.59
C GLY A 263 -16.53 -7.17 4.06
N LEU A 264 -15.40 -6.79 4.67
CA LEU A 264 -15.40 -6.18 6.01
C LEU A 264 -15.12 -4.68 5.96
N TRP A 265 -14.49 -4.19 4.89
CA TRP A 265 -14.12 -2.79 4.78
C TRP A 265 -15.34 -1.92 4.54
N LYS A 266 -15.63 -0.97 5.43
CA LYS A 266 -16.44 0.22 5.14
C LYS A 266 -15.60 1.14 4.24
N ILE A 267 -16.08 1.39 3.02
CA ILE A 267 -15.41 2.29 2.08
C ILE A 267 -15.81 3.72 2.42
N ILE A 268 -14.81 4.57 2.71
CA ILE A 268 -15.02 5.99 2.98
C ILE A 268 -14.35 6.79 1.86
N VAL A 269 -15.15 7.58 1.17
CA VAL A 269 -14.69 8.38 0.03
C VAL A 269 -14.20 9.73 0.53
N VAL A 270 -12.95 10.04 0.24
CA VAL A 270 -12.31 11.31 0.54
C VAL A 270 -12.37 12.20 -0.69
N ARG A 271 -12.99 13.37 -0.54
CA ARG A 271 -13.06 14.41 -1.57
C ARG A 271 -12.03 15.50 -1.31
N ASN A 272 -11.70 16.25 -2.36
CA ASN A 272 -10.79 17.40 -2.31
C ASN A 272 -9.48 17.05 -1.59
N LEU A 273 -8.64 16.20 -2.20
CA LEU A 273 -7.46 15.71 -1.49
C LEU A 273 -6.51 16.88 -1.13
N PRO A 274 -6.02 16.95 0.12
CA PRO A 274 -5.27 18.11 0.63
C PRO A 274 -3.87 18.25 0.01
N TYR A 275 -3.37 17.22 -0.70
CA TYR A 275 -2.06 17.22 -1.31
C TYR A 275 -2.12 16.66 -2.73
N LYS A 276 -1.29 17.23 -3.62
CA LYS A 276 -1.07 16.70 -4.98
C LYS A 276 -0.41 15.31 -4.95
N ASP A 277 0.44 15.04 -3.96
CA ASP A 277 1.08 13.73 -3.77
C ASP A 277 0.18 12.80 -2.94
N MET A 278 -0.33 11.75 -3.58
CA MET A 278 -1.20 10.75 -2.94
C MET A 278 -0.54 10.04 -1.76
N ARG A 279 0.79 9.93 -1.74
CA ARG A 279 1.53 9.36 -0.61
C ARG A 279 1.45 10.26 0.61
N LYS A 280 1.46 11.59 0.43
CA LYS A 280 1.25 12.55 1.52
C LYS A 280 -0.20 12.49 2.01
N THR A 281 -1.16 12.34 1.10
CA THR A 281 -2.57 12.14 1.47
C THR A 281 -2.77 10.88 2.31
N GLY A 282 -2.11 9.76 1.95
CA GLY A 282 -2.12 8.53 2.74
C GLY A 282 -1.55 8.66 4.17
N LYS A 283 -0.75 9.70 4.44
CA LYS A 283 -0.25 10.00 5.79
C LYS A 283 -1.35 10.51 6.72
N VAL A 284 -2.42 11.11 6.19
CA VAL A 284 -3.53 11.65 6.99
C VAL A 284 -4.22 10.55 7.79
N PRO A 285 -4.82 9.50 7.18
CA PRO A 285 -5.45 8.43 7.94
C PRO A 285 -4.46 7.57 8.73
N LYS A 286 -3.17 7.58 8.37
CA LYS A 286 -2.11 6.88 9.11
C LYS A 286 -1.75 7.56 10.43
N PHE A 287 -1.57 8.88 10.44
CA PHE A 287 -1.03 9.62 11.59
C PHE A 287 -2.07 10.42 12.37
N LEU A 288 -3.24 10.68 11.79
CA LEU A 288 -4.32 11.40 12.45
C LEU A 288 -5.54 10.53 12.78
N PRO A 289 -5.39 9.26 13.24
CA PRO A 289 -6.56 8.47 13.63
C PRO A 289 -7.29 9.09 14.81
N HIS A 290 -6.61 9.84 15.69
CA HIS A 290 -7.23 10.56 16.80
C HIS A 290 -8.14 11.71 16.35
N ARG A 291 -7.87 12.34 15.19
CA ARG A 291 -8.77 13.36 14.60
C ARG A 291 -9.93 12.70 13.86
N LEU A 292 -9.69 11.57 13.22
CA LEU A 292 -10.68 10.85 12.41
C LEU A 292 -11.65 10.01 13.25
N PHE A 293 -11.17 9.42 14.34
CA PHE A 293 -11.90 8.50 15.21
C PHE A 293 -11.78 8.96 16.67
N PRO A 294 -12.41 10.09 17.05
CA PRO A 294 -12.23 10.72 18.36
C PRO A 294 -12.69 9.84 19.54
N SER A 295 -13.62 8.90 19.30
CA SER A 295 -14.09 7.93 20.31
C SER A 295 -13.25 6.66 20.40
N SER A 296 -12.25 6.49 19.52
CA SER A 296 -11.48 5.26 19.46
C SER A 296 -10.48 5.18 20.62
N ARG A 297 -10.40 4.00 21.22
CA ARG A 297 -9.40 3.66 22.25
C ARG A 297 -8.16 3.04 21.62
N TYR A 298 -8.37 2.25 20.57
CA TYR A 298 -7.31 1.56 19.86
C TYR A 298 -7.48 1.74 18.36
N SER A 299 -6.37 2.00 17.67
CA SER A 299 -6.31 2.08 16.21
C SER A 299 -5.18 1.23 15.68
N ILE A 300 -5.47 0.40 14.68
CA ILE A 300 -4.47 -0.37 13.92
C ILE A 300 -4.41 0.22 12.52
N TRP A 301 -3.23 0.69 12.13
CA TRP A 301 -2.95 1.07 10.75
C TRP A 301 -2.48 -0.16 9.96
N LEU A 302 -3.09 -0.41 8.81
CA LEU A 302 -2.72 -1.47 7.88
C LEU A 302 -2.32 -0.88 6.52
N ASP A 303 -1.11 -1.17 6.05
CA ASP A 303 -0.69 -0.80 4.70
C ASP A 303 -1.56 -1.53 3.66
N SER A 304 -1.99 -0.83 2.61
CA SER A 304 -2.89 -1.34 1.56
C SER A 304 -2.34 -2.56 0.81
N LYS A 305 -1.02 -2.74 0.81
CA LYS A 305 -0.36 -3.91 0.21
C LYS A 305 -0.47 -5.16 1.06
N MET A 306 -0.74 -4.99 2.35
CA MET A 306 -0.85 -6.08 3.32
C MET A 306 -2.29 -6.59 3.42
N ARG A 307 -2.42 -7.82 3.93
CA ARG A 307 -3.71 -8.40 4.28
C ARG A 307 -3.71 -8.72 5.75
N LEU A 308 -4.77 -8.32 6.46
CA LEU A 308 -4.96 -8.73 7.84
C LEU A 308 -5.29 -10.24 7.90
N GLN A 309 -4.44 -10.98 8.59
CA GLN A 309 -4.52 -12.44 8.76
C GLN A 309 -4.72 -12.87 10.22
N SER A 310 -4.98 -11.93 11.12
CA SER A 310 -5.24 -12.21 12.53
C SER A 310 -6.34 -11.29 13.05
N ASP A 311 -7.03 -11.73 14.08
CA ASP A 311 -8.09 -10.93 14.70
C ASP A 311 -7.49 -9.67 15.37
N PRO A 312 -8.03 -8.46 15.10
CA PRO A 312 -7.56 -7.21 15.69
C PRO A 312 -7.43 -7.23 17.22
N MET A 313 -8.37 -7.90 17.90
CA MET A 313 -8.38 -7.95 19.36
C MET A 313 -7.22 -8.79 19.91
N LEU A 314 -6.83 -9.86 19.19
CA LEU A 314 -5.66 -10.66 19.53
C LEU A 314 -4.36 -9.88 19.32
N ILE A 315 -4.30 -9.06 18.27
CA ILE A 315 -3.16 -8.17 18.00
C ILE A 315 -3.01 -7.16 19.15
N ILE A 316 -4.10 -6.49 19.53
CA ILE A 316 -4.12 -5.52 20.62
C ILE A 316 -3.71 -6.18 21.94
N GLU A 317 -4.29 -7.35 22.26
CA GLU A 317 -3.95 -8.06 23.49
C GLU A 317 -2.46 -8.39 23.55
N TYR A 318 -1.92 -8.98 22.49
CA TYR A 318 -0.54 -9.43 22.47
C TYR A 318 0.46 -8.26 22.54
N PHE A 319 0.26 -7.25 21.69
CA PHE A 319 1.26 -6.20 21.52
C PHE A 319 1.11 -5.03 22.48
N LEU A 320 -0.10 -4.75 22.98
CA LEU A 320 -0.36 -3.61 23.87
C LEU A 320 -0.67 -4.07 25.29
N TRP A 321 -1.63 -4.99 25.47
CA TRP A 321 -2.10 -5.35 26.81
C TRP A 321 -1.08 -6.18 27.61
N ARG A 322 -0.49 -7.23 27.01
CA ARG A 322 0.52 -8.06 27.69
C ARG A 322 1.78 -7.28 28.06
N THR A 323 2.23 -6.43 27.15
CA THR A 323 3.46 -5.65 27.30
C THR A 323 3.27 -4.35 28.07
N LYS A 324 2.00 -3.94 28.28
CA LYS A 324 1.61 -2.64 28.85
C LYS A 324 2.20 -1.46 28.05
N SER A 325 2.16 -1.55 26.71
CA SER A 325 2.69 -0.54 25.79
C SER A 325 1.60 0.39 25.25
N GLU A 326 1.94 1.66 25.01
CA GLU A 326 1.04 2.65 24.40
C GLU A 326 0.85 2.42 22.89
N TYR A 327 1.91 2.01 22.22
CA TYR A 327 1.91 1.76 20.78
C TYR A 327 2.84 0.60 20.43
N ALA A 328 2.59 -0.01 19.27
CA ALA A 328 3.42 -1.05 18.70
C ALA A 328 3.66 -0.75 17.22
N ILE A 329 4.89 -0.95 16.76
CA ILE A 329 5.30 -0.75 15.36
C ILE A 329 5.96 -2.04 14.90
N SER A 330 5.54 -2.54 13.74
CA SER A 330 6.19 -3.70 13.13
C SER A 330 7.59 -3.33 12.66
N ASN A 331 8.56 -4.21 12.92
CA ASN A 331 9.89 -4.08 12.35
C ASN A 331 9.80 -4.27 10.82
N HIS A 332 10.38 -3.34 10.06
CA HIS A 332 10.39 -3.45 8.61
C HIS A 332 11.41 -4.52 8.19
N TYR A 333 11.00 -5.40 7.27
CA TYR A 333 11.76 -6.59 6.89
C TYR A 333 13.16 -6.31 6.33
N ASP A 334 13.35 -5.18 5.64
CA ASP A 334 14.67 -4.74 5.15
C ASP A 334 15.32 -3.60 5.96
N ARG A 335 14.57 -2.93 6.85
CA ARG A 335 15.00 -1.67 7.46
C ARG A 335 14.74 -1.73 8.96
N HIS A 336 15.82 -1.86 9.73
CA HIS A 336 15.71 -2.03 11.17
C HIS A 336 15.93 -0.70 11.93
N CYS A 337 16.34 0.36 11.23
CA CYS A 337 16.53 1.70 11.80
C CYS A 337 15.39 2.64 11.38
N VAL A 338 14.70 3.21 12.37
CA VAL A 338 13.60 4.18 12.15
C VAL A 338 14.10 5.44 11.45
N TRP A 339 15.32 5.89 11.75
CA TRP A 339 15.91 7.08 11.14
C TRP A 339 16.13 6.90 9.64
N GLU A 340 16.61 5.74 9.20
CA GLU A 340 16.76 5.40 7.78
C GLU A 340 15.41 5.39 7.05
N GLU A 341 14.32 5.04 7.74
CA GLU A 341 12.98 5.09 7.18
C GLU A 341 12.44 6.52 7.03
N LEU A 342 12.76 7.41 7.98
CA LEU A 342 12.33 8.81 7.97
C LEU A 342 13.07 9.64 6.92
N PHE A 343 14.40 9.49 6.82
CA PHE A 343 15.22 10.26 5.86
C PHE A 343 14.79 10.04 4.40
N LEU A 344 14.35 8.82 4.04
CA LEU A 344 13.94 8.51 2.67
C LEU A 344 12.54 9.01 2.30
N LYS A 345 11.74 9.49 3.26
CA LYS A 345 10.31 9.83 3.08
C LYS A 345 9.97 11.30 3.28
N VAL A 346 10.97 12.13 3.60
CA VAL A 346 10.87 13.59 3.66
C VAL A 346 11.89 14.16 2.69
N PRO A 347 11.52 14.48 1.44
CA PRO A 347 12.34 15.40 0.66
C PRO A 347 12.34 16.73 1.41
N LEU A 348 13.53 17.20 1.78
CA LEU A 348 13.75 18.59 2.23
C LEU A 348 13.26 19.57 1.15
#